data_AF-A0A918D4H4-F1
#
_entry.id   AF-A0A918D4H4-F1
#
_cell.length_a   1.000
_cell.length_b   1.000
_cell.length_c   1.000
_cell.angle_alpha   90.00
_cell.angle_beta   90.00
_cell.angle_gamma   90.00
#
_symmetry.space_group_name_H-M   'P 1'
#
loop_
_entity.id
_entity.type
_entity.pdbx_description
1 polymer ?
#
loop_
_entity_poly.entity_id
_entity_poly.type
_entity_poly.pdbx_seq_one_letter_code
_entity_poly.pdbx_strand_id
1 'polypeptide(L)'
;MNIVWGIIGCSIIILFSYLLSENKKQINYRTVTIGFVLQIVFGYLVLKWQLGKDVLSYLSDGINGIINYGREGLEFVFGPLAENVYGKLKM
;
A
#
# COMPACT_ATOMS: atom_id res chain seq x y z
N MET A 1 -18.37 -6.45 -11.89
CA MET A 1 -18.45 -4.97 -12.02
C MET A 1 -17.31 -4.20 -11.37
N ASN A 2 -16.44 -4.80 -10.54
CA ASN A 2 -15.39 -4.03 -9.81
C ASN A 2 -14.16 -3.68 -10.66
N ILE A 3 -13.83 -4.50 -11.66
CA ILE A 3 -12.68 -4.27 -12.55
C ILE A 3 -12.89 -3.02 -13.43
N VAL A 4 -14.12 -2.76 -13.86
CA VAL A 4 -14.47 -1.57 -14.64
C VAL A 4 -14.20 -0.30 -13.84
N TRP A 5 -14.58 -0.27 -12.56
CA TRP A 5 -14.25 0.83 -11.65
C TRP A 5 -12.73 1.03 -11.48
N GLY A 6 -11.96 -0.06 -11.37
CA GLY A 6 -10.50 0.00 -11.29
C GLY A 6 -9.85 0.60 -12.54
N ILE A 7 -10.34 0.23 -13.73
CA ILE A 7 -9.84 0.75 -15.01
C ILE A 7 -10.19 2.24 -15.16
N ILE A 8 -11.41 2.63 -14.79
CA ILE A 8 -11.85 4.03 -14.80
C ILE A 8 -10.98 4.88 -13.86
N GLY A 9 -10.73 4.41 -12.64
CA GLY A 9 -9.86 5.09 -11.68
C GLY A 9 -8.44 5.30 -12.20
N CYS A 10 -7.82 4.25 -12.76
CA CYS A 10 -6.48 4.36 -13.35
C CYS A 10 -6.44 5.36 -14.51
N SER A 11 -7.47 5.35 -15.37
CA SER A 11 -7.56 6.25 -16.53
C SER A 11 -7.69 7.70 -16.10
N ILE A 12 -8.46 7.98 -15.04
CA ILE A 12 -8.61 9.32 -14.46
C ILE A 12 -7.27 9.81 -13.90
N ILE A 13 -6.53 8.98 -13.15
CA ILE A 13 -5.23 9.39 -12.59
C ILE A 13 -4.24 9.75 -13.71
N ILE A 14 -4.17 8.95 -14.78
CA ILE A 14 -3.32 9.24 -15.94
C ILE A 14 -3.76 10.54 -16.62
N LEU A 15 -5.07 10.76 -16.77
CA LEU A 15 -5.61 12.00 -17.36
C LEU A 15 -5.24 13.23 -16.52
N PHE A 16 -5.42 13.16 -15.19
CA PHE A 16 -5.01 14.24 -14.28
C PHE A 16 -3.50 14.48 -14.32
N SER A 17 -2.69 13.42 -14.29
CA SER A 17 -1.24 13.53 -14.43
C SER A 17 -0.83 14.24 -15.72
N TYR A 18 -1.51 13.94 -16.84
CA TYR A 18 -1.30 14.63 -18.11
C TYR A 18 -1.78 16.09 -18.10
N LEU A 19 -2.90 16.38 -17.44
CA LEU A 19 -3.44 17.75 -17.34
C LEU A 19 -2.55 18.67 -16.51
N LEU A 20 -2.03 18.16 -15.39
CA LEU A 20 -1.11 18.89 -14.50
C LEU A 20 0.33 18.92 -15.02
N SER A 21 0.66 18.19 -16.09
CA SER A 21 2.01 18.18 -16.66
C SER A 21 2.33 19.51 -17.33
N GLU A 22 3.41 20.14 -16.86
CA GLU A 22 3.90 21.44 -17.34
C GLU A 22 4.46 21.36 -18.76
N ASN A 23 5.07 20.24 -19.15
CA ASN A 23 5.62 20.04 -20.48
C ASN A 23 5.16 18.73 -21.12
N LYS A 24 3.92 18.75 -21.63
CA LYS A 24 3.22 17.59 -22.21
C LYS A 24 3.97 16.90 -23.36
N LYS A 25 4.84 17.62 -24.07
CA LYS A 25 5.68 17.08 -25.16
C LYS A 25 6.92 16.34 -24.68
N GLN A 26 7.40 16.59 -23.47
CA GLN A 26 8.57 15.91 -22.90
C GLN A 26 8.22 14.69 -22.06
N ILE A 27 6.93 14.31 -22.02
CA ILE A 27 6.52 13.09 -21.32
C ILE A 27 7.13 11.89 -22.05
N ASN A 28 8.05 11.22 -21.37
CA ASN A 28 8.64 10.00 -21.87
C ASN A 28 7.67 8.83 -21.67
N TYR A 29 6.84 8.57 -22.69
CA TYR A 29 5.85 7.50 -22.67
C TYR A 29 6.47 6.12 -22.40
N ARG A 30 7.73 5.88 -22.78
CA ARG A 30 8.43 4.62 -22.47
C ARG A 30 8.57 4.43 -20.96
N THR A 31 9.01 5.46 -20.24
CA THR A 31 9.18 5.39 -18.78
C THR A 31 7.84 5.25 -18.08
N VAL A 32 6.82 6.03 -18.51
CA VAL A 32 5.49 5.99 -17.90
C VAL A 32 4.83 4.62 -18.09
N THR A 33 4.87 4.07 -19.30
CA THR A 33 4.28 2.75 -19.58
C THR A 33 5.03 1.63 -18.87
N ILE A 34 6.37 1.67 -18.81
CA ILE A 34 7.15 0.66 -18.06
C ILE A 34 6.79 0.73 -16.57
N GLY A 35 6.71 1.93 -15.99
CA GLY A 35 6.30 2.11 -14.60
C GLY A 35 4.90 1.56 -14.33
N PHE A 36 3.94 1.85 -15.21
CA PHE A 36 2.57 1.36 -15.08
C PHE A 36 2.48 -0.17 -15.18
N VAL A 37 3.17 -0.78 -16.15
CA VAL A 37 3.24 -2.24 -16.28
C VAL A 37 3.89 -2.86 -15.05
N LEU A 38 5.00 -2.30 -14.59
CA LEU A 38 5.69 -2.78 -13.40
C LEU A 38 4.79 -2.71 -12.17
N GLN A 39 3.99 -1.66 -12.02
CA GLN A 39 3.04 -1.52 -10.91
C GLN A 39 1.95 -2.60 -10.94
N ILE A 40 1.39 -2.90 -12.12
CA ILE A 40 0.40 -3.99 -12.26
C ILE A 40 1.04 -5.35 -11.97
N VAL A 41 2.22 -5.61 -12.53
CA VAL A 41 2.95 -6.86 -12.34
C VAL A 41 3.31 -7.05 -10.87
N PHE A 42 3.82 -6.00 -10.21
CA PHE A 42 4.16 -6.03 -8.80
C PHE A 42 2.93 -6.26 -7.93
N GLY A 43 1.83 -5.56 -8.20
CA GLY A 43 0.57 -5.78 -7.50
C GLY A 43 0.05 -7.21 -7.66
N TYR A 44 0.14 -7.78 -8.86
CA TYR A 44 -0.23 -9.18 -9.10
C TYR A 44 0.69 -10.16 -8.37
N LEU A 45 2.02 -9.95 -8.45
CA LEU A 45 3.00 -10.78 -7.76
C LEU A 45 2.75 -10.78 -6.25
N VAL A 46 2.55 -9.62 -5.64
CA VAL A 46 2.40 -9.54 -4.18
C VAL A 46 1.02 -10.00 -3.70
N LEU A 47 -0.06 -9.72 -4.45
CA LEU A 47 -1.44 -9.96 -3.98
C LEU A 47 -2.10 -11.23 -4.53
N LYS A 48 -1.67 -11.75 -5.68
CA LYS A 48 -2.28 -12.93 -6.31
C LYS A 48 -1.38 -14.15 -6.28
N TRP A 49 -0.08 -13.98 -6.50
CA TRP A 49 0.87 -15.09 -6.55
C TRP A 49 1.16 -15.66 -5.16
N GLN A 50 1.23 -16.99 -5.03
CA GLN A 50 1.37 -17.65 -3.73
C GLN A 50 2.66 -17.26 -3.00
N LEU A 51 3.82 -17.34 -3.67
CA LEU A 51 5.09 -16.92 -3.07
C LEU A 51 5.09 -15.44 -2.66
N GLY A 52 4.39 -14.56 -3.39
CA GLY A 52 4.34 -13.14 -3.06
C GLY A 52 3.51 -12.87 -1.82
N LYS A 53 2.41 -13.62 -1.63
CA LYS A 53 1.63 -13.59 -0.38
C LYS A 53 2.44 -14.11 0.79
N ASP A 54 3.18 -15.20 0.61
CA ASP A 54 3.99 -15.80 1.67
C ASP A 54 5.10 -14.83 2.12
N VAL A 55 5.77 -14.18 1.17
CA VAL A 55 6.78 -13.13 1.46
C VAL A 55 6.15 -11.92 2.14
N LEU A 56 4.97 -11.46 1.68
CA LEU A 56 4.27 -10.35 2.31
C LEU A 56 3.82 -10.69 3.73
N SER A 57 3.37 -11.93 3.97
CA SER A 57 3.00 -12.41 5.30
C SER A 57 4.21 -12.40 6.22
N TYR A 58 5.34 -12.93 5.76
CA TYR A 58 6.59 -12.92 6.52
C TYR A 58 7.02 -11.50 6.91
N LEU A 59 6.93 -10.55 5.97
CA LEU A 59 7.22 -9.14 6.25
C LEU A 59 6.24 -8.56 7.28
N SER A 60 4.96 -8.89 7.13
CA SER A 60 3.89 -8.43 8.02
C SER A 60 4.09 -8.95 9.44
N ASP A 61 4.48 -10.22 9.58
CA ASP A 61 4.80 -10.83 10.87
C ASP A 61 6.03 -10.19 11.52
N GLY A 62 7.05 -9.86 10.72
CA GLY A 62 8.20 -9.08 11.19
C GLY A 62 7.81 -7.69 11.72
N ILE A 63 6.96 -6.97 10.99
CA ILE A 63 6.42 -5.66 11.43
C ILE A 63 5.55 -5.81 12.68
N ASN A 64 4.72 -6.85 12.76
CA ASN A 64 3.93 -7.16 13.95
C ASN A 64 4.81 -7.41 15.18
N GLY A 65 5.96 -8.06 15.01
CA GLY A 65 6.97 -8.19 16.07
C GLY A 65 7.45 -6.83 16.59
N ILE A 66 7.77 -5.90 15.67
CA ILE A 66 8.18 -4.53 16.03
C ILE A 66 7.05 -3.78 16.76
N ILE A 67 5.82 -3.90 16.27
CA ILE A 67 4.65 -3.29 16.90
C ILE A 67 4.44 -3.84 18.32
N ASN A 68 4.64 -5.14 18.52
CA ASN A 68 4.51 -5.76 19.84
C ASN A 68 5.54 -5.24 20.84
N TYR A 69 6.80 -5.04 20.44
CA TYR A 69 7.79 -4.39 21.30
C TYR A 69 7.39 -2.96 21.67
N GLY A 70 6.84 -2.20 20.71
CA GLY A 70 6.28 -0.88 20.96
C GLY A 70 5.12 -0.91 21.96
N ARG A 71 4.26 -1.93 21.88
CA ARG A 71 3.15 -2.14 22.81
C ARG A 71 3.63 -2.45 24.23
N GLU A 72 4.64 -3.28 24.40
CA GLU A 72 5.25 -3.54 25.72
C GLU A 72 5.84 -2.25 26.32
N GLY A 73 6.49 -1.42 25.50
CA GLY A 73 6.98 -0.11 25.95
C GLY A 73 5.85 0.85 26.36
N LEU A 74 4.73 0.86 25.62
CA LEU A 74 3.56 1.65 25.96
C LEU A 74 2.88 1.15 27.23
N GLU A 75 2.80 -0.16 27.43
CA GLU A 75 2.29 -0.78 28.65
C GLU A 75 3.19 -0.46 29.86
N PHE A 76 4.52 -0.42 29.69
CA PHE A 76 5.45 0.02 30.74
C PHE A 76 5.23 1.48 31.16
N VAL A 77 5.01 2.37 30.20
CA VAL A 77 4.86 3.82 30.48
C VAL A 77 3.45 4.18 30.98
N PHE A 78 2.41 3.56 30.41
CA PHE A 78 1.01 3.95 30.63
C PHE A 78 0.17 2.91 31.38
N GLY A 79 0.66 1.69 31.57
CA GLY A 79 -0.02 0.63 32.31
C GLY A 79 -1.49 0.44 31.85
N PRO A 80 -2.48 0.46 32.74
CA PRO A 80 -3.90 0.26 32.40
C PRO A 80 -4.50 1.27 31.41
N LEU A 81 -3.87 2.43 31.20
CA LEU A 81 -4.33 3.41 30.20
C LEU A 81 -4.00 2.96 28.76
N ALA A 82 -2.98 2.12 28.57
CA ALA A 82 -2.65 1.59 27.25
C ALA A 82 -3.79 0.69 26.71
N GLU A 83 -4.38 -0.14 27.57
CA GLU A 83 -5.47 -1.07 27.20
C GLU A 83 -6.71 -0.35 26.65
N ASN A 84 -7.06 0.81 27.21
CA ASN A 84 -8.18 1.63 26.76
C ASN A 84 -7.93 2.33 25.40
N VAL A 85 -6.67 2.62 25.06
CA VAL A 85 -6.30 3.21 23.76
C VAL A 85 -6.37 2.15 22.65
N TYR A 86 -5.94 0.92 22.93
CA TYR A 86 -6.01 -0.19 21.97
C TYR A 86 -7.42 -0.78 21.83
N GLY A 87 -8.21 -0.83 22.92
CA GLY A 87 -9.61 -1.26 22.87
C GLY A 87 -10.49 -0.38 21.98
N LYS A 88 -10.11 0.90 21.80
CA LYS A 88 -10.83 1.87 20.96
C LYS A 88 -10.47 1.82 19.48
N LEU A 89 -9.41 1.09 19.08
CA LEU A 89 -9.03 0.86 17.68
C LEU A 89 -9.65 -0.41 17.09
N LYS A 90 -10.40 -1.18 17.89
CA LYS A 90 -11.10 -2.40 17.47
C LYS A 90 -12.62 -2.24 17.39
N MET A 91 -13.14 -1.00 17.48
CA MET A 91 -14.54 -0.63 17.21
C MET A 91 -14.66 0.24 15.98
#